data_AF-A4FJW1-F1
#
_entry.id   AF-A4FJW1-F1
#
_cell.length_a   1.000
_cell.length_b   1.000
_cell.length_c   1.000
_cell.angle_alpha   90.00
_cell.angle_beta   90.00
_cell.angle_gamma   90.00
#
_symmetry.space_group_name_H-M   'P 1'
#
loop_
_entity.id
_entity.type
_entity.pdbx_description
1 polymer ?
#
loop_
_entity_poly.entity_id
_entity_poly.type
_entity_poly.pdbx_seq_one_letter_code
_entity_poly.pdbx_strand_id
1 'polypeptide(L)'
;MKLCWLDIRGAGGAKDAIIEEAVHQRVDAVLSDDVADLASLPPTVTRVLMVSRGELPRAADEVDAVIVDSALDAERAEIAELYPKAEIGRFVEIVDSDTLDLACEAARTDPWSVLWFHEPTKIPLEIVLAAANNSKGGVITVARKMPDVEILCGVLERGSDGVMLAVNDVGDATEFKERTRASTPDLALVALTVTEINDVGMGDRACVDTCSYLREDEGLLIGSRSSGLVLSCSETHPCRTCRPGPSESTPAAFTRTRSRRTVGRTT
;
A
#
# COMPACT_ATOMS: atom_id res chain seq x y z
N MET A 1 -2.98 1.15 -2.98
CA MET A 1 -1.58 1.45 -3.38
C MET A 1 -0.82 1.72 -2.09
N LYS A 2 0.41 1.22 -1.96
CA LYS A 2 1.23 1.38 -0.75
C LYS A 2 1.91 2.74 -0.75
N LEU A 3 2.07 3.33 0.44
CA LEU A 3 2.87 4.54 0.61
C LEU A 3 4.36 4.19 0.43
N CYS A 4 5.07 5.00 -0.35
CA CYS A 4 6.50 4.89 -0.59
C CYS A 4 7.22 6.01 0.15
N TRP A 5 7.94 5.67 1.22
CA TRP A 5 8.74 6.60 1.99
C TRP A 5 10.23 6.42 1.65
N LEU A 6 10.93 7.51 1.39
CA LEU A 6 12.38 7.49 1.14
C LEU A 6 13.13 8.10 2.31
N ASP A 7 14.12 7.39 2.83
CA ASP A 7 15.06 7.93 3.83
C ASP A 7 16.34 8.38 3.12
N ILE A 8 16.61 9.68 3.17
CA ILE A 8 17.74 10.33 2.48
C ILE A 8 18.88 10.71 3.43
N ARG A 9 18.80 10.35 4.72
CA ARG A 9 19.84 10.70 5.71
C ARG A 9 21.23 10.19 5.32
N GLY A 10 21.29 9.04 4.64
CA GLY A 10 22.53 8.40 4.16
C GLY A 10 23.04 8.87 2.80
N ALA A 11 22.27 9.64 2.04
CA ALA A 11 22.53 9.93 0.61
C ALA A 11 23.73 10.85 0.33
N GLY A 12 24.33 11.45 1.37
CA GLY A 12 25.54 12.26 1.24
C GLY A 12 25.43 13.38 0.19
N GLY A 13 26.40 13.46 -0.73
CA GLY A 13 26.46 14.51 -1.76
C GLY A 13 25.50 14.35 -2.94
N ALA A 14 24.75 13.23 -3.02
CA ALA A 14 23.78 12.98 -4.09
C ALA A 14 22.34 13.34 -3.69
N LYS A 15 22.12 13.87 -2.48
CA LYS A 15 20.79 14.20 -1.92
C LYS A 15 19.89 14.96 -2.89
N ASP A 16 20.36 16.08 -3.44
CA ASP A 16 19.54 16.94 -4.32
C ASP A 16 19.03 16.18 -5.55
N ALA A 17 19.90 15.40 -6.18
CA ALA A 17 19.54 14.59 -7.36
C ALA A 17 18.55 13.48 -7.01
N ILE A 18 18.69 12.84 -5.85
CA ILE A 18 17.76 11.83 -5.36
C ILE A 18 16.40 12.45 -5.01
N ILE A 19 16.38 13.66 -4.43
CA ILE A 19 15.14 14.40 -4.14
C ILE A 19 14.42 14.74 -5.45
N GLU A 20 15.12 15.25 -6.45
CA GLU A 20 14.54 15.55 -7.76
C GLU A 20 13.95 14.30 -8.42
N GLU A 21 14.69 13.18 -8.37
CA GLU A 21 14.21 11.88 -8.87
C GLU A 21 12.96 11.42 -8.10
N ALA A 22 12.99 11.49 -6.78
CA ALA A 22 11.90 11.08 -5.90
C ALA A 22 10.60 11.85 -6.19
N VAL A 23 10.71 13.17 -6.37
CA VAL A 23 9.59 14.03 -6.77
C VAL A 23 9.05 13.63 -8.14
N HIS A 24 9.92 13.36 -9.12
CA HIS A 24 9.52 12.91 -10.45
C HIS A 24 8.75 11.58 -10.38
N GLN A 25 9.24 10.63 -9.58
CA GLN A 25 8.63 9.31 -9.40
C GLN A 25 7.37 9.32 -8.50
N ARG A 26 7.00 10.50 -7.97
CA ARG A 26 5.84 10.70 -7.09
C ARG A 26 5.90 9.76 -5.88
N VAL A 27 7.02 9.78 -5.17
CA VAL A 27 7.08 9.17 -3.84
C VAL A 27 6.13 9.91 -2.89
N ASP A 28 5.65 9.20 -1.87
CA ASP A 28 4.61 9.71 -1.00
C ASP A 28 5.21 10.54 0.15
N ALA A 29 6.42 10.19 0.60
CA ALA A 29 7.12 10.94 1.64
C ALA A 29 8.65 10.87 1.48
N VAL A 30 9.33 11.89 1.97
CA VAL A 30 10.79 11.94 2.12
C VAL A 30 11.13 12.24 3.57
N LEU A 31 12.04 11.44 4.12
CA LEU A 31 12.51 11.49 5.49
C LEU A 31 13.96 11.98 5.54
N SER A 32 14.20 13.02 6.34
CA SER A 32 15.53 13.51 6.68
C SER A 32 15.62 13.87 8.17
N ASP A 33 16.84 14.01 8.69
CA ASP A 33 17.13 14.58 10.01
C ASP A 33 17.46 16.08 9.94
N ASP A 34 17.64 16.64 8.74
CA ASP A 34 17.81 18.06 8.50
C ASP A 34 16.56 18.66 7.84
N VAL A 35 16.05 19.74 8.43
CA VAL A 35 14.92 20.51 7.92
C VAL A 35 15.24 21.16 6.57
N ALA A 36 16.49 21.56 6.34
CA ALA A 36 16.88 22.23 5.10
C ALA A 36 16.66 21.34 3.86
N ASP A 37 16.84 20.02 4.01
CA ASP A 37 16.59 19.04 2.95
C ASP A 37 15.09 18.96 2.59
N LEU A 38 14.20 19.24 3.55
CA LEU A 38 12.75 19.12 3.40
C LEU A 38 12.08 20.39 2.86
N ALA A 39 12.71 21.56 3.06
CA ALA A 39 12.16 22.85 2.64
C ALA A 39 12.03 23.00 1.11
N SER A 40 12.86 22.27 0.35
CA SER A 40 12.85 22.29 -1.12
C SER A 40 11.74 21.42 -1.73
N LEU A 41 11.07 20.59 -0.92
CA LEU A 41 10.09 19.62 -1.41
C LEU A 41 8.77 20.30 -1.79
N PRO A 42 8.13 19.87 -2.88
CA PRO A 42 6.80 20.35 -3.26
C PRO A 42 5.74 19.84 -2.28
N PRO A 43 4.58 20.51 -2.16
CA PRO A 43 3.49 20.13 -1.26
C PRO A 43 2.82 18.78 -1.61
N THR A 44 3.21 18.16 -2.72
CA THR A 44 2.75 16.83 -3.13
C THR A 44 3.47 15.70 -2.41
N VAL A 45 4.60 15.98 -1.74
CA VAL A 45 5.41 15.00 -1.00
C VAL A 45 5.34 15.34 0.47
N THR A 46 4.99 14.36 1.31
CA THR A 46 4.98 14.54 2.77
C THR A 46 6.41 14.73 3.28
N ARG A 47 6.64 15.84 3.97
CA ARG A 47 7.93 16.18 4.57
C ARG A 47 8.02 15.56 5.95
N VAL A 48 8.91 14.59 6.11
CA VAL A 48 9.03 13.81 7.35
C VAL A 48 10.37 14.12 8.02
N LEU A 49 10.32 14.64 9.24
CA LEU A 49 11.51 14.87 10.05
C LEU A 49 11.75 13.71 11.01
N MET A 50 12.95 13.14 10.99
CA MET A 50 13.37 12.12 11.94
C MET A 50 14.14 12.73 13.10
N VAL A 51 13.71 12.44 14.32
CA VAL A 51 14.37 12.90 15.55
C VAL A 51 14.97 11.69 16.25
N SER A 52 16.27 11.49 16.02
CA SER A 52 17.07 10.41 16.61
C SER A 52 18.28 11.01 17.33
N ARG A 53 18.14 11.28 18.65
CA ARG A 53 19.16 11.82 19.58
C ARG A 53 20.00 12.99 19.06
N GLY A 54 19.77 14.20 19.61
CA GLY A 54 20.59 15.38 19.30
C GLY A 54 19.88 16.68 19.67
N GLU A 55 20.45 17.83 19.28
CA GLU A 55 19.72 19.10 19.37
C GLU A 55 18.49 19.03 18.44
N LEU A 56 17.32 19.31 19.01
CA LEU A 56 16.10 19.44 18.23
C LEU A 56 16.28 20.56 17.21
N PRO A 57 16.14 20.29 15.90
CA PRO A 57 16.20 21.35 14.92
C PRO A 57 15.13 22.37 15.23
N ARG A 58 15.42 23.66 15.02
CA ARG A 58 14.48 24.74 15.33
C ARG A 58 13.20 24.53 14.53
N ALA A 59 12.08 24.71 15.21
CA ALA A 59 10.74 24.56 14.66
C ALA A 59 10.65 25.18 13.27
N ALA A 60 10.42 24.32 12.29
CA ALA A 60 10.16 24.71 10.92
C ALA A 60 8.68 24.49 10.65
N ASP A 61 8.00 25.55 10.21
CA ASP A 61 6.58 25.53 9.82
C ASP A 61 6.28 24.64 8.60
N GLU A 62 7.30 23.95 8.07
CA GLU A 62 7.31 23.25 6.80
C GLU A 62 7.50 21.73 6.95
N VAL A 63 7.27 21.15 8.13
CA VAL A 63 7.27 19.70 8.33
C VAL A 63 5.84 19.19 8.52
N ASP A 64 5.48 18.13 7.78
CA ASP A 64 4.12 17.56 7.82
C ASP A 64 4.01 16.44 8.88
N ALA A 65 5.08 15.67 9.09
CA ALA A 65 5.15 14.65 10.13
C ALA A 65 6.52 14.61 10.81
N VAL A 66 6.54 14.36 12.12
CA VAL A 66 7.76 14.18 12.90
C VAL A 66 7.77 12.78 13.48
N ILE A 67 8.80 12.00 13.14
CA ILE A 67 8.99 10.65 13.67
C ILE A 67 10.05 10.70 14.76
N VAL A 68 9.64 10.36 15.98
CA VAL A 68 10.50 10.38 17.15
C VAL A 68 10.99 8.97 17.46
N ASP A 69 12.30 8.81 17.63
CA ASP A 69 12.90 7.55 18.07
C ASP A 69 12.33 7.11 19.43
N SER A 70 12.01 5.82 19.58
CA SER A 70 11.48 5.26 20.83
C SER A 70 12.38 5.49 22.04
N ALA A 71 13.68 5.72 21.84
CA ALA A 71 14.59 6.10 22.92
C ALA A 71 14.30 7.50 23.52
N LEU A 72 13.58 8.36 22.80
CA LEU A 72 13.21 9.72 23.18
C LEU A 72 11.71 9.85 23.47
N ASP A 73 11.03 8.75 23.80
CA ASP A 73 9.58 8.72 23.98
C ASP A 73 9.08 9.71 25.06
N ALA A 74 9.89 9.92 26.10
CA ALA A 74 9.62 10.87 27.17
C ALA A 74 9.59 12.34 26.70
N GLU A 75 10.35 12.67 25.66
CA GLU A 75 10.47 14.03 25.10
C GLU A 75 9.42 14.28 24.01
N ARG A 76 8.63 13.27 23.61
CA ARG A 76 7.64 13.38 22.52
C ARG A 76 6.60 14.49 22.77
N ALA A 77 6.22 14.72 24.02
CA ALA A 77 5.28 15.78 24.37
C ALA A 77 5.88 17.18 24.10
N GLU A 78 7.15 17.39 24.46
CA GLU A 78 7.86 18.63 24.20
C GLU A 78 8.06 18.85 22.70
N ILE A 79 8.37 17.79 21.96
CA ILE A 79 8.48 17.81 20.48
C ILE A 79 7.13 18.16 19.84
N ALA A 80 6.02 17.63 20.34
CA ALA A 80 4.68 17.95 19.85
C ALA A 80 4.34 19.45 20.03
N GLU A 81 4.80 20.07 21.13
CA GLU A 81 4.64 21.51 21.35
C GLU A 81 5.50 22.36 20.42
N LEU A 82 6.69 21.87 20.04
CA LEU A 82 7.57 22.53 19.06
C LEU A 82 7.03 22.46 17.63
N TYR A 83 6.29 21.40 17.29
CA TYR A 83 5.74 21.15 15.97
C TYR A 83 4.22 20.96 15.99
N PRO A 84 3.42 21.98 16.36
CA PRO A 84 1.98 21.83 16.62
C PRO A 84 1.15 21.53 15.37
N LYS A 85 1.71 21.75 14.16
CA LYS A 85 1.05 21.46 12.88
C LYS A 85 1.40 20.09 12.31
N ALA A 86 2.44 19.44 12.84
CA ALA A 86 2.94 18.18 12.30
C ALA A 86 2.28 16.99 13.02
N GLU A 87 2.07 15.90 12.28
CA GLU A 87 1.64 14.64 12.87
C GLU A 87 2.84 13.97 13.56
N ILE A 88 2.70 13.68 14.85
CA ILE A 88 3.79 13.08 15.64
C ILE A 88 3.66 11.57 15.63
N GLY A 89 4.64 10.89 15.05
CA GLY A 89 4.77 9.44 15.01
C GLY A 89 5.95 8.92 15.82
N ARG A 90 6.05 7.59 15.92
CA ARG A 90 7.14 6.90 16.62
C ARG A 90 7.95 6.03 15.65
N PHE A 91 9.26 6.05 15.79
CA PHE A 91 10.15 5.03 15.22
C PHE A 91 10.47 3.97 16.28
N VAL A 92 10.25 2.70 15.95
CA VAL A 92 10.53 1.58 16.85
C VAL A 92 11.42 0.57 16.15
N GLU A 93 12.63 0.41 16.68
CA GLU A 93 13.51 -0.71 16.37
C GLU A 93 13.08 -1.94 17.20
N ILE A 94 12.73 -3.03 16.51
CA ILE A 94 12.14 -4.23 17.11
C ILE A 94 13.20 -5.32 17.13
N VAL A 95 13.65 -5.63 18.35
CA VAL A 95 14.72 -6.59 18.64
C VAL A 95 14.27 -7.70 19.60
N ASP A 96 13.20 -7.48 20.36
CA ASP A 96 12.70 -8.37 21.40
C ASP A 96 11.18 -8.23 21.62
N SER A 97 10.65 -8.90 22.63
CA SER A 97 9.22 -8.85 22.98
C SER A 97 8.77 -7.47 23.44
N ASP A 98 9.61 -6.76 24.19
CA ASP A 98 9.23 -5.50 24.82
C ASP A 98 9.14 -4.39 23.76
N THR A 99 10.09 -4.37 22.82
CA THR A 99 10.04 -3.49 21.64
C THR A 99 8.92 -3.86 20.66
N LEU A 100 8.54 -5.14 20.57
CA LEU A 100 7.37 -5.56 19.78
C LEU A 100 6.06 -5.06 20.40
N ASP A 101 5.92 -5.13 21.73
CA ASP A 101 4.74 -4.61 22.44
C ASP A 101 4.63 -3.09 22.27
N LEU A 102 5.75 -2.37 22.33
CA LEU A 102 5.81 -0.94 22.04
C LEU A 102 5.40 -0.62 20.60
N ALA A 103 5.84 -1.43 19.62
CA ALA A 103 5.43 -1.28 18.22
C ALA A 103 3.92 -1.52 18.04
N CYS A 104 3.35 -2.50 18.75
CA CYS A 104 1.91 -2.73 18.74
C CYS A 104 1.13 -1.58 19.39
N GLU A 105 1.66 -0.96 20.44
CA GLU A 105 1.08 0.24 21.03
C GLU A 105 1.12 1.42 20.06
N ALA A 106 2.29 1.72 19.50
CA ALA A 106 2.48 2.77 18.50
C ALA A 106 1.45 2.63 17.36
N ALA A 107 1.34 1.43 16.79
CA ALA A 107 0.46 1.17 15.66
C ALA A 107 -1.04 1.33 15.98
N ARG A 108 -1.42 1.28 17.26
CA ARG A 108 -2.80 1.52 17.71
C ARG A 108 -3.09 2.99 17.98
N THR A 109 -2.13 3.73 18.52
CA THR A 109 -2.37 5.06 19.08
C THR A 109 -1.88 6.19 18.19
N ASP A 110 -0.77 5.97 17.48
CA ASP A 110 -0.02 7.04 16.85
C ASP A 110 -0.48 7.22 15.39
N PRO A 111 -0.53 8.46 14.87
CA PRO A 111 -0.80 8.72 13.45
C PRO A 111 0.15 7.99 12.50
N TRP A 112 1.43 7.87 12.89
CA TRP A 112 2.45 7.17 12.12
C TRP A 112 3.31 6.29 13.03
N SER A 113 3.50 5.04 12.62
CA SER A 113 4.42 4.10 13.26
C SER A 113 5.44 3.59 12.25
N VAL A 114 6.71 3.96 12.41
CA VAL A 114 7.80 3.52 11.55
C VAL A 114 8.54 2.39 12.24
N LEU A 115 8.52 1.20 11.66
CA LEU A 115 8.94 -0.04 12.32
C LEU A 115 10.12 -0.68 11.60
N TRP A 116 11.19 -0.93 12.33
CA TRP A 116 12.37 -1.64 11.82
C TRP A 116 12.57 -2.96 12.55
N PHE A 117 12.43 -4.08 11.85
CA PHE A 117 12.47 -5.42 12.44
C PHE A 117 13.84 -6.07 12.22
N HIS A 118 14.56 -6.51 13.25
CA HIS A 118 15.82 -7.27 13.05
C HIS A 118 15.59 -8.69 12.54
N GLU A 119 14.54 -9.33 13.02
CA GLU A 119 14.20 -10.70 12.64
C GLU A 119 13.86 -10.81 11.13
N PRO A 120 14.42 -11.80 10.42
CA PRO A 120 14.11 -12.02 9.00
C PRO A 120 12.71 -12.60 8.79
N THR A 121 12.14 -13.24 9.82
CA THR A 121 10.78 -13.77 9.77
C THR A 121 9.76 -12.62 9.74
N LYS A 122 8.64 -12.82 9.05
CA LYS A 122 7.58 -11.79 8.95
C LYS A 122 6.53 -11.89 10.05
N ILE A 123 6.67 -12.85 10.97
CA ILE A 123 5.75 -13.08 12.09
C ILE A 123 5.60 -11.83 12.98
N PRO A 124 6.68 -11.12 13.39
CA PRO A 124 6.52 -9.91 14.21
C PRO A 124 5.71 -8.81 13.50
N LEU A 125 5.90 -8.64 12.18
CA LEU A 125 5.11 -7.70 11.40
C LEU A 125 3.63 -8.10 11.38
N GLU A 126 3.31 -9.39 11.21
CA GLU A 126 1.92 -9.88 11.26
C GLU A 126 1.24 -9.59 12.60
N ILE A 127 1.99 -9.73 13.71
CA ILE A 127 1.50 -9.42 15.05
C ILE A 127 1.17 -7.92 15.17
N VAL A 128 2.06 -7.04 14.72
CA VAL A 128 1.81 -5.58 14.77
C VAL A 128 0.64 -5.18 13.87
N LEU A 129 0.56 -5.72 12.66
CA LEU A 129 -0.56 -5.45 11.74
C LEU A 129 -1.89 -5.95 12.30
N ALA A 130 -1.90 -7.09 13.01
CA ALA A 130 -3.09 -7.57 13.71
C ALA A 130 -3.49 -6.63 14.85
N ALA A 131 -2.52 -6.11 15.61
CA ALA A 131 -2.76 -5.13 16.66
C ALA A 131 -3.27 -3.78 16.12
N ALA A 132 -2.81 -3.36 14.95
CA ALA A 132 -3.21 -2.14 14.25
C ALA A 132 -4.58 -2.26 13.56
N ASN A 133 -5.23 -3.43 13.57
CA ASN A 133 -6.47 -3.62 12.84
C ASN A 133 -7.59 -2.69 13.37
N ASN A 134 -8.10 -1.83 12.48
CA ASN A 134 -9.04 -0.72 12.77
C ASN A 134 -8.44 0.49 13.51
N SER A 135 -7.11 0.59 13.63
CA SER A 135 -6.49 1.86 13.99
C SER A 135 -6.62 2.86 12.83
N LYS A 136 -6.47 4.14 13.15
CA LYS A 136 -6.54 5.23 12.16
C LYS A 136 -5.16 5.65 11.66
N GLY A 137 -4.10 5.23 12.36
CA GLY A 137 -2.72 5.54 12.01
C GLY A 137 -2.18 4.66 10.90
N GLY A 138 -1.10 5.11 10.26
CA GLY A 138 -0.37 4.37 9.25
C GLY A 138 0.83 3.63 9.82
N VAL A 139 0.98 2.36 9.44
CA VAL A 139 2.18 1.56 9.72
C VAL A 139 3.12 1.60 8.51
N ILE A 140 4.32 2.11 8.71
CA ILE A 140 5.40 2.14 7.73
C ILE A 140 6.47 1.14 8.16
N THR A 141 6.80 0.17 7.30
CA THR A 141 7.85 -0.80 7.61
C THR A 141 9.14 -0.45 6.90
N VAL A 142 10.27 -0.45 7.62
CA VAL A 142 11.58 -0.17 7.04
C VAL A 142 12.14 -1.42 6.35
N ALA A 143 12.37 -1.31 5.05
CA ALA A 143 13.09 -2.29 4.25
C ALA A 143 14.60 -2.12 4.46
N ARG A 144 15.32 -3.23 4.66
CA ARG A 144 16.79 -3.22 4.74
C ARG A 144 17.47 -3.01 3.40
N LYS A 145 16.83 -3.49 2.33
CA LYS A 145 17.36 -3.51 0.97
C LYS A 145 16.21 -3.56 -0.02
N MET A 146 16.51 -3.16 -1.25
CA MET A 146 15.55 -3.07 -2.35
C MET A 146 14.73 -4.36 -2.58
N PRO A 147 15.30 -5.60 -2.55
CA PRO A 147 14.52 -6.82 -2.72
C PRO A 147 13.50 -7.10 -1.59
N ASP A 148 13.70 -6.54 -0.39
CA ASP A 148 12.79 -6.79 0.74
C ASP A 148 11.46 -6.02 0.57
N VAL A 149 11.43 -5.00 -0.30
CA VAL A 149 10.27 -4.14 -0.55
C VAL A 149 9.07 -4.92 -1.07
N GLU A 150 9.28 -5.77 -2.08
CA GLU A 150 8.21 -6.61 -2.66
C GLU A 150 7.63 -7.56 -1.61
N ILE A 151 8.50 -8.16 -0.80
CA ILE A 151 8.11 -9.08 0.27
C ILE A 151 7.23 -8.35 1.28
N LEU A 152 7.65 -7.16 1.73
CA LEU A 152 6.91 -6.35 2.71
C LEU A 152 5.56 -5.87 2.17
N CYS A 153 5.48 -5.56 0.88
CA CYS A 153 4.22 -5.20 0.24
C CYS A 153 3.20 -6.36 0.21
N GLY A 154 3.67 -7.61 0.13
CA GLY A 154 2.84 -8.81 0.00
C GLY A 154 2.38 -9.47 1.31
N VAL A 155 2.90 -9.07 2.47
CA VAL A 155 2.55 -9.70 3.77
C VAL A 155 1.05 -9.59 4.07
N LEU A 156 0.39 -10.71 4.39
CA LEU A 156 -1.05 -10.81 4.73
C LEU A 156 -2.04 -10.30 3.65
N GLU A 157 -1.65 -10.20 2.38
CA GLU A 157 -2.44 -9.62 1.26
C GLU A 157 -2.86 -8.14 1.44
N ARG A 158 -2.79 -7.63 2.67
CA ARG A 158 -3.05 -6.25 3.06
C ARG A 158 -1.80 -5.45 3.32
N GLY A 159 -0.66 -6.04 3.72
CA GLY A 159 0.64 -5.42 4.02
C GLY A 159 0.62 -4.30 5.08
N SER A 160 1.77 -3.72 5.39
CA SER A 160 1.83 -2.41 6.09
C SER A 160 1.34 -1.28 5.18
N ASP A 161 0.79 -0.19 5.70
CA ASP A 161 0.25 0.90 4.87
C ASP A 161 1.31 1.49 3.91
N GLY A 162 2.57 1.48 4.33
CA GLY A 162 3.70 1.83 3.49
C GLY A 162 4.98 1.04 3.78
N VAL A 163 5.97 1.25 2.93
CA VAL A 163 7.34 0.78 3.08
C VAL A 163 8.26 1.99 3.04
N MET A 164 9.31 1.97 3.86
CA MET A 164 10.40 2.94 3.83
C MET A 164 11.69 2.28 3.40
N LEU A 165 12.47 2.94 2.54
CA LEU A 165 13.79 2.47 2.14
C LEU A 165 14.81 3.62 2.25
N ALA A 166 15.96 3.33 2.87
CA ALA A 166 17.10 4.22 2.82
C ALA A 166 17.81 4.11 1.46
N VAL A 167 17.98 5.25 0.80
CA VAL A 167 18.54 5.34 -0.56
C VAL A 167 19.84 6.13 -0.56
N ASN A 168 20.75 5.75 -1.44
CA ASN A 168 22.09 6.35 -1.49
C ASN A 168 22.48 6.78 -2.90
N ASP A 169 21.88 6.19 -3.94
CA ASP A 169 22.24 6.43 -5.33
C ASP A 169 21.04 6.92 -6.16
N VAL A 170 21.33 7.70 -7.20
CA VAL A 170 20.33 8.09 -8.20
C VAL A 170 19.91 6.85 -8.99
N GLY A 171 18.60 6.62 -9.10
CA GLY A 171 17.99 5.42 -9.66
C GLY A 171 17.24 4.60 -8.60
N ASP A 172 17.64 4.70 -7.32
CA ASP A 172 17.03 3.94 -6.24
C ASP A 172 15.54 4.28 -6.07
N ALA A 173 15.17 5.57 -6.21
CA ALA A 173 13.78 6.00 -6.06
C ALA A 173 12.89 5.41 -7.18
N THR A 174 13.42 5.34 -8.40
CA THR A 174 12.74 4.73 -9.54
C THR A 174 12.53 3.23 -9.30
N GLU A 175 13.58 2.48 -8.96
CA GLU A 175 13.47 1.04 -8.70
C GLU A 175 12.53 0.76 -7.52
N PHE A 176 12.60 1.57 -6.46
CA PHE A 176 11.73 1.45 -5.30
C PHE A 176 10.25 1.61 -5.66
N LYS A 177 9.92 2.61 -6.48
CA LYS A 177 8.53 2.83 -6.92
C LYS A 177 8.04 1.69 -7.81
N GLU A 178 8.88 1.16 -8.69
CA GLU A 178 8.55 0.01 -9.54
C GLU A 178 8.21 -1.22 -8.71
N ARG A 179 9.03 -1.55 -7.70
CA ARG A 179 8.81 -2.71 -6.81
C ARG A 179 7.59 -2.58 -5.91
N THR A 180 7.17 -1.35 -5.62
CA THR A 180 5.97 -1.09 -4.79
C THR A 180 4.67 -1.13 -5.60
N ARG A 181 4.75 -1.09 -6.94
CA ARG A 181 3.57 -1.26 -7.79
C ARG A 181 3.12 -2.71 -7.72
N ALA A 182 1.92 -2.93 -7.19
CA ALA A 182 1.24 -4.21 -7.32
C ALA A 182 1.00 -4.48 -8.80
N SER A 183 1.85 -5.31 -9.40
CA SER A 183 1.62 -5.88 -10.71
C SER A 183 0.58 -6.98 -10.54
N THR A 184 -0.56 -6.84 -11.19
CA THR A 184 -1.40 -8.02 -11.46
C THR A 184 -0.67 -8.75 -12.58
N PRO A 185 -0.13 -9.96 -12.33
CA PRO A 185 0.60 -10.67 -13.37
C PRO A 185 -0.34 -10.93 -14.55
N ASP A 186 0.22 -10.91 -15.76
CA ASP A 186 -0.53 -11.27 -16.95
C ASP A 186 -1.12 -12.68 -16.79
N LEU A 187 -2.44 -12.78 -16.80
CA LEU A 187 -3.13 -14.06 -16.72
C LEU A 187 -3.37 -14.58 -18.13
N ALA A 188 -2.66 -15.64 -18.51
CA ALA A 188 -2.89 -16.32 -19.77
C ALA A 188 -4.28 -16.97 -19.79
N LEU A 189 -5.18 -16.45 -20.61
CA LEU A 189 -6.50 -17.01 -20.81
C LEU A 189 -6.43 -18.23 -21.74
N VAL A 190 -7.18 -19.27 -21.41
CA VAL A 190 -7.35 -20.46 -22.25
C VAL A 190 -8.79 -20.57 -22.72
N ALA A 191 -8.97 -21.03 -23.96
CA ALA A 191 -10.29 -21.29 -24.49
C ALA A 191 -10.96 -22.47 -23.76
N LEU A 192 -12.23 -22.31 -23.42
CA LEU A 192 -13.07 -23.36 -22.83
C LEU A 192 -14.24 -23.67 -23.77
N THR A 193 -14.63 -24.94 -23.83
CA THR A 193 -15.81 -25.38 -24.58
C THR A 193 -17.00 -25.50 -23.64
N VAL A 194 -18.10 -24.80 -23.94
CA VAL A 194 -19.37 -24.99 -23.24
C VAL A 194 -19.97 -26.32 -23.67
N THR A 195 -20.08 -27.28 -22.74
CA THR A 195 -20.61 -28.63 -23.01
C THR A 195 -22.10 -28.76 -22.74
N GLU A 196 -22.64 -27.97 -21.81
CA GLU A 196 -24.05 -28.01 -21.40
C GLU A 196 -24.47 -26.66 -20.81
N ILE A 197 -25.74 -26.30 -20.95
CA ILE A 197 -26.37 -25.14 -20.30
C ILE A 197 -27.56 -25.66 -19.51
N ASN A 198 -27.58 -25.37 -18.20
CA ASN A 198 -28.63 -25.80 -17.28
C ASN A 198 -29.34 -24.59 -16.65
N ASP A 199 -30.66 -24.69 -16.47
CA ASP A 199 -31.41 -23.71 -15.68
C ASP A 199 -31.12 -23.89 -14.19
N VAL A 200 -30.73 -22.81 -13.53
CA VAL A 200 -30.34 -22.77 -12.11
C VAL A 200 -31.43 -22.15 -11.21
N GLY A 201 -32.57 -21.77 -11.77
CA GLY A 201 -33.69 -21.15 -11.06
C GLY A 201 -33.45 -19.68 -10.72
N MET A 202 -34.23 -19.15 -9.76
CA MET A 202 -34.09 -17.76 -9.33
C MET A 202 -32.83 -17.57 -8.48
N GLY A 203 -32.10 -16.49 -8.77
CA GLY A 203 -30.97 -16.03 -7.95
C GLY A 203 -31.04 -14.52 -7.73
N ASP A 204 -30.23 -14.04 -6.79
CA ASP A 204 -30.12 -12.62 -6.49
C ASP A 204 -29.33 -11.91 -7.60
N ARG A 205 -29.80 -10.76 -8.06
CA ARG A 205 -29.09 -9.94 -9.07
C ARG A 205 -28.27 -8.86 -8.39
N ALA A 206 -27.02 -8.72 -8.80
CA ALA A 206 -26.16 -7.61 -8.42
C ALA A 206 -25.66 -6.92 -9.69
N CYS A 207 -25.77 -5.59 -9.73
CA CYS A 207 -25.19 -4.78 -10.80
C CYS A 207 -23.78 -4.35 -10.37
N VAL A 208 -22.81 -4.62 -11.23
CA VAL A 208 -21.44 -4.11 -11.08
C VAL A 208 -21.21 -3.10 -12.19
N ASP A 209 -21.14 -1.83 -11.82
CA ASP A 209 -20.90 -0.75 -12.77
C ASP A 209 -19.39 -0.51 -12.91
N THR A 210 -18.88 -0.76 -14.11
CA THR A 210 -17.47 -0.54 -14.51
C THR A 210 -17.39 0.25 -15.81
N CYS A 211 -18.48 0.93 -16.18
CA CYS A 211 -18.69 1.58 -17.47
C CYS A 211 -17.63 2.65 -17.82
N SER A 212 -16.98 3.22 -16.81
CA SER A 212 -15.92 4.23 -16.96
C SER A 212 -14.51 3.64 -17.05
N TYR A 213 -14.35 2.34 -16.78
CA TYR A 213 -13.05 1.70 -16.56
C TYR A 213 -12.68 0.68 -17.64
N LEU A 214 -13.65 0.04 -18.30
CA LEU A 214 -13.39 -1.04 -19.26
C LEU A 214 -13.44 -0.55 -20.71
N ARG A 215 -12.48 -1.00 -21.51
CA ARG A 215 -12.38 -0.83 -22.96
C ARG A 215 -12.87 -2.07 -23.70
N GLU A 216 -12.84 -2.02 -25.03
CA GLU A 216 -13.08 -3.18 -25.88
C GLU A 216 -12.11 -4.33 -25.52
N ASP A 217 -12.62 -5.56 -25.48
CA ASP A 217 -11.94 -6.78 -25.00
C ASP A 217 -11.58 -6.82 -23.50
N GLU A 218 -11.97 -5.81 -22.72
CA GLU A 218 -11.84 -5.84 -21.25
C GLU A 218 -13.15 -6.30 -20.58
N GLY A 219 -13.00 -6.99 -19.46
CA GLY A 219 -14.10 -7.65 -18.79
C GLY A 219 -13.77 -8.05 -17.36
N LEU A 220 -14.70 -8.77 -16.74
CA LEU A 220 -14.54 -9.29 -15.40
C LEU A 220 -14.32 -10.80 -15.46
N LEU A 221 -13.39 -11.31 -14.65
CA LEU A 221 -13.24 -12.75 -14.41
C LEU A 221 -14.27 -13.20 -13.38
N ILE A 222 -15.18 -14.08 -13.79
CA ILE A 222 -16.35 -14.45 -13.00
C ILE A 222 -16.49 -15.95 -12.92
N GLY A 223 -16.75 -16.46 -11.74
CA GLY A 223 -16.99 -17.87 -11.51
C GLY A 223 -17.54 -18.12 -10.13
N SER A 224 -18.08 -19.32 -9.92
CA SER A 224 -18.58 -19.76 -8.63
C SER A 224 -17.48 -20.33 -7.71
N ARG A 225 -16.24 -20.46 -8.21
CA ARG A 225 -15.07 -21.00 -7.50
C ARG A 225 -13.82 -20.18 -7.86
N SER A 226 -12.91 -20.03 -6.92
CA SER A 226 -11.60 -19.38 -7.16
C SER A 226 -10.69 -20.16 -8.10
N SER A 227 -10.92 -21.47 -8.24
CA SER A 227 -10.12 -22.37 -9.10
C SER A 227 -10.49 -22.31 -10.58
N GLY A 228 -11.51 -21.54 -10.98
CA GLY A 228 -11.96 -21.46 -12.36
C GLY A 228 -12.90 -20.28 -12.58
N LEU A 229 -12.44 -19.32 -13.38
CA LEU A 229 -13.16 -18.10 -13.74
C LEU A 229 -13.30 -18.05 -15.27
N VAL A 230 -14.37 -17.41 -15.75
CA VAL A 230 -14.61 -17.13 -17.16
C VAL A 230 -14.52 -15.62 -17.35
N LEU A 231 -13.83 -15.17 -18.39
CA LEU A 231 -13.82 -13.76 -18.77
C LEU A 231 -15.18 -13.40 -19.37
N SER A 232 -15.92 -12.54 -18.68
CA SER A 232 -17.13 -11.89 -19.18
C SER A 232 -16.76 -10.49 -19.66
N CYS A 233 -16.65 -10.31 -20.98
CA CYS A 233 -16.38 -9.01 -21.58
C CYS A 233 -17.50 -8.01 -21.23
N SER A 234 -17.12 -6.73 -21.14
CA SER A 234 -18.09 -5.65 -21.08
C SER A 234 -18.93 -5.60 -22.36
N GLU A 235 -20.12 -5.01 -22.29
CA GLU A 235 -21.03 -4.87 -23.44
C GLU A 235 -20.54 -3.79 -24.44
N THR A 236 -19.23 -3.68 -24.64
CA THR A 236 -18.59 -2.78 -25.61
C THR A 236 -18.58 -3.37 -27.02
N HIS A 237 -18.76 -4.69 -27.16
CA HIS A 237 -18.77 -5.35 -28.46
C HIS A 237 -20.13 -5.24 -29.16
N PRO A 238 -20.15 -5.05 -30.49
CA PRO A 238 -21.40 -5.01 -31.26
C PRO A 238 -22.14 -6.35 -31.17
N CYS A 239 -23.34 -6.35 -30.57
CA CYS A 239 -24.18 -7.53 -30.43
C CYS A 239 -25.50 -7.35 -31.19
N ARG A 240 -26.09 -8.45 -31.68
CA ARG A 240 -27.27 -8.45 -32.59
C ARG A 240 -28.52 -7.76 -32.03
N THR A 241 -28.64 -7.64 -30.72
CA THR A 241 -29.79 -7.08 -30.01
C THR A 241 -29.49 -5.77 -29.28
N CYS A 242 -28.21 -5.44 -29.11
CA CYS A 242 -27.78 -4.23 -28.41
C CYS A 242 -27.26 -3.24 -29.45
N ARG A 243 -28.08 -2.22 -29.77
CA ARG A 243 -27.60 -1.10 -30.57
C ARG A 243 -26.66 -0.28 -29.70
N PRO A 244 -25.38 -0.08 -30.08
CA PRO A 244 -24.52 0.84 -29.36
C PRO A 244 -25.12 2.25 -29.49
N GLY A 245 -25.71 2.75 -28.41
CA GLY A 245 -26.05 4.17 -28.27
C GLY A 245 -24.77 4.98 -28.09
N PRO A 246 -24.77 6.28 -28.43
CA PRO A 246 -23.61 7.11 -28.15
C PRO A 246 -23.47 7.22 -26.63
N SER A 247 -22.40 6.64 -26.08
CA SER A 247 -21.90 6.77 -24.70
C SER A 247 -22.57 6.01 -23.53
N GLU A 248 -23.49 5.07 -23.76
CA GLU A 248 -24.03 4.24 -22.66
C GLU A 248 -23.52 2.81 -22.75
N SER A 249 -22.52 2.47 -21.92
CA SER A 249 -22.24 1.08 -21.53
C SER A 249 -23.30 0.66 -20.49
N THR A 250 -23.97 -0.46 -20.74
CA THR A 250 -24.97 -1.02 -19.81
C THR A 250 -24.24 -1.72 -18.66
N PRO A 251 -24.66 -1.56 -17.40
CA PRO A 251 -24.05 -2.27 -16.27
C PRO A 251 -24.23 -3.79 -16.43
N ALA A 252 -23.16 -4.55 -16.17
CA ALA A 252 -23.23 -6.00 -16.18
C ALA A 252 -24.01 -6.49 -14.94
N ALA A 253 -25.10 -7.22 -15.17
CA ALA A 253 -25.93 -7.80 -14.12
C ALA A 253 -25.53 -9.27 -13.89
N PHE A 254 -25.02 -9.57 -12.70
CA PHE A 254 -24.63 -10.94 -12.33
C PHE A 254 -25.66 -11.58 -11.42
N THR A 255 -25.91 -12.87 -11.62
CA THR A 255 -26.88 -13.62 -10.84
C THR A 255 -26.14 -14.54 -9.88
N ARG A 256 -26.32 -14.35 -8.56
CA ARG A 256 -25.79 -15.25 -7.54
C ARG A 256 -26.87 -16.26 -7.15
N THR A 257 -26.64 -17.53 -7.46
CA THR A 257 -27.50 -18.63 -7.03
C THR A 257 -26.97 -19.26 -5.74
N ARG A 258 -27.81 -19.37 -4.71
CA ARG A 258 -27.50 -20.16 -3.51
C ARG A 258 -27.69 -21.65 -3.82
N SER A 259 -26.69 -22.30 -4.41
CA SER A 259 -26.68 -23.75 -4.54
C SER A 259 -26.46 -24.41 -3.18
N ARG A 260 -27.49 -25.06 -2.62
CA ARG A 260 -27.31 -26.16 -1.66
C ARG A 260 -27.40 -27.46 -2.46
N ARG A 261 -26.26 -28.11 -2.79
CA ARG A 261 -26.18 -29.58 -2.97
C ARG A 261 -24.74 -30.10 -3.13
N THR A 262 -24.47 -31.11 -2.29
CA THR A 262 -23.51 -32.21 -2.26
C THR A 262 -22.39 -32.31 -3.31
N VAL A 263 -21.17 -32.39 -2.79
CA VAL A 263 -19.92 -32.79 -3.46
C VAL A 263 -20.06 -34.20 -4.04
N GLY A 264 -20.13 -34.31 -5.37
CA GLY A 264 -19.85 -35.54 -6.09
C GLY A 264 -18.34 -35.73 -6.21
N ARG A 265 -17.85 -36.84 -5.64
CA ARG A 265 -16.45 -37.27 -5.66
C ARG A 265 -16.15 -37.85 -7.05
N THR A 266 -15.23 -37.27 -7.81
CA THR A 266 -14.71 -37.87 -9.05
C THR A 266 -13.59 -38.85 -8.71
N THR A 267 -13.75 -40.10 -9.15
CA THR A 267 -12.68 -41.09 -9.38
C THR A 267 -11.91 -40.78 -10.64
#